data_AF-A0A024TZW3-F1
#
_entry.id   AF-A0A024TZW3-F1
#
_cell.length_a   1.000
_cell.length_b   1.000
_cell.length_c   1.000
_cell.angle_alpha   90.00
_cell.angle_beta   90.00
_cell.angle_gamma   90.00
#
_symmetry.space_group_name_H-M   'P 1'
#
loop_
_entity.id
_entity.type
_entity.pdbx_description
1 polymer ?
#
loop_
_entity_poly.entity_id
_entity_poly.type
_entity_poly.pdbx_seq_one_letter_code
_entity_poly.pdbx_strand_id
1 'polypeptide(L)'
;MVRRRSSADGGSNRRKSSTDMMGHRKGDRKLSDIMEGVAMPPSMSFLETQRITAMQMEIYGFAGWIASIVVFVCYLLWAYVPDSILASYGITYYPSRYWALAVPAMLAMTLMALLVVYIAINWVSTAPLDSYNTIRVHNHTDR
;
A
#
# COMPACT_ATOMS: atom_id res chain seq x y z
N MET A 1 -2.29 -78.22 -63.07
CA MET A 1 -2.93 -77.36 -64.09
C MET A 1 -3.61 -76.20 -63.36
N VAL A 2 -3.33 -74.95 -63.77
CA VAL A 2 -4.32 -73.86 -64.03
C VAL A 2 -5.37 -73.59 -62.93
N ARG A 3 -5.70 -72.38 -62.44
CA ARG A 3 -5.37 -70.97 -62.69
C ARG A 3 -6.25 -70.16 -61.71
N ARG A 4 -5.74 -69.00 -61.31
CA ARG A 4 -6.37 -67.91 -60.53
C ARG A 4 -7.86 -67.65 -60.80
N ARG A 5 -8.55 -67.12 -59.77
CA ARG A 5 -9.27 -65.81 -59.68
C ARG A 5 -10.03 -65.78 -58.34
N SER A 6 -9.85 -64.82 -57.42
CA SER A 6 -10.17 -63.38 -57.46
C SER A 6 -11.66 -63.07 -57.51
N SER A 7 -12.22 -62.59 -56.39
CA SER A 7 -13.28 -61.56 -56.22
C SER A 7 -13.89 -61.75 -54.83
N ALA A 8 -13.67 -60.83 -53.89
CA ALA A 8 -14.39 -59.58 -53.70
C ALA A 8 -15.56 -59.75 -52.72
N ASP A 9 -15.50 -58.96 -51.64
CA ASP A 9 -16.57 -58.10 -51.12
C ASP A 9 -16.87 -58.25 -49.61
N GLY A 10 -17.16 -57.12 -48.94
CA GLY A 10 -17.97 -57.14 -47.71
C GLY A 10 -17.38 -56.58 -46.40
N GLY A 11 -16.99 -55.30 -46.38
CA GLY A 11 -17.44 -54.30 -45.39
C GLY A 11 -17.42 -54.54 -43.86
N SER A 12 -16.55 -53.77 -43.19
CA SER A 12 -16.89 -52.75 -42.17
C SER A 12 -17.72 -53.11 -40.91
N ASN A 13 -17.08 -53.11 -39.72
CA ASN A 13 -17.39 -52.19 -38.60
C ASN A 13 -16.47 -52.41 -37.37
N ARG A 14 -15.59 -51.46 -37.05
CA ARG A 14 -15.78 -50.34 -36.11
C ARG A 14 -15.43 -50.68 -34.65
N ARG A 15 -14.14 -50.58 -34.34
CA ARG A 15 -13.63 -50.19 -33.01
C ARG A 15 -12.43 -49.25 -33.19
N LYS A 16 -12.70 -47.94 -33.31
CA LYS A 16 -11.67 -46.90 -33.18
C LYS A 16 -11.23 -46.92 -31.72
N SER A 17 -10.06 -47.49 -31.46
CA SER A 17 -9.44 -47.55 -30.15
C SER A 17 -8.60 -46.30 -29.94
N SER A 18 -9.05 -45.45 -29.03
CA SER A 18 -8.24 -44.81 -28.00
C SER A 18 -6.89 -44.20 -28.40
N THR A 19 -6.81 -43.45 -29.50
CA THR A 19 -5.64 -42.63 -29.83
C THR A 19 -6.08 -41.25 -30.30
N ASP A 20 -6.82 -40.52 -29.47
CA ASP A 20 -7.16 -39.10 -29.67
C ASP A 20 -7.04 -38.28 -28.37
N MET A 21 -6.15 -38.68 -27.45
CA MET A 21 -6.01 -38.05 -26.12
C MET A 21 -4.66 -37.36 -25.88
N MET A 22 -3.77 -37.30 -26.88
CA MET A 22 -2.39 -36.80 -26.69
C MET A 22 -2.18 -35.35 -27.19
N GLY A 23 -3.11 -34.80 -27.99
CA GLY A 23 -2.99 -33.48 -28.61
C GLY A 23 -3.44 -32.31 -27.73
N HIS A 24 -4.35 -32.53 -26.77
CA HIS A 24 -4.89 -31.46 -25.92
C HIS A 24 -3.99 -31.13 -24.72
N ARG A 25 -3.25 -32.12 -24.22
CA ARG A 25 -2.50 -32.04 -22.95
C ARG A 25 -1.32 -31.05 -22.95
N LYS A 26 -0.86 -30.58 -24.11
CA LYS A 26 0.29 -29.66 -24.17
C LYS A 26 -0.11 -28.19 -23.97
N GLY A 27 -1.30 -27.79 -24.42
CA GLY A 27 -1.85 -26.46 -24.16
C GLY A 27 -2.20 -26.27 -22.69
N ASP A 28 -2.80 -27.31 -22.09
CA ASP A 28 -3.23 -27.29 -20.68
C ASP A 28 -2.05 -27.19 -19.71
N ARG A 29 -0.93 -27.87 -20.01
CA ARG A 29 0.31 -27.78 -19.22
C ARG A 29 0.96 -26.39 -19.30
N LYS A 30 0.95 -25.79 -20.48
CA LYS A 30 1.49 -24.43 -20.63
C LYS A 30 0.61 -23.42 -19.91
N LEU A 31 -0.72 -23.58 -19.97
CA LEU A 31 -1.67 -22.76 -19.22
C LEU A 31 -1.49 -22.95 -17.71
N SER A 32 -1.26 -24.17 -17.22
CA SER A 32 -0.99 -24.42 -15.80
C SER A 32 0.31 -23.79 -15.35
N ASP A 33 1.38 -23.84 -16.14
CA ASP A 33 2.65 -23.16 -15.82
C ASP A 33 2.48 -21.63 -15.78
N ILE A 34 1.62 -21.07 -16.65
CA ILE A 34 1.27 -19.64 -16.64
C ILE A 34 0.37 -19.30 -15.44
N MET A 35 -0.55 -20.19 -15.06
CA MET A 35 -1.43 -20.04 -13.89
C MET A 35 -0.68 -20.27 -12.57
N GLU A 36 0.38 -21.06 -12.57
CA GLU A 36 1.30 -21.28 -11.46
C GLU A 36 2.30 -20.12 -11.33
N GLY A 37 2.70 -19.50 -12.45
CA GLY A 37 3.35 -18.18 -12.46
C GLY A 37 2.41 -17.03 -12.05
N VAL A 38 1.09 -17.26 -12.10
CA VAL A 38 0.01 -16.45 -11.51
C VAL A 38 -0.47 -17.12 -10.20
N ALA A 39 0.40 -17.86 -9.50
CA ALA A 39 0.13 -18.23 -8.12
C ALA A 39 -0.07 -16.94 -7.34
N MET A 40 -1.34 -16.66 -7.03
CA MET A 40 -1.71 -15.61 -6.10
C MET A 40 -0.86 -15.82 -4.85
N PRO A 41 -0.33 -14.75 -4.23
CA PRO A 41 0.39 -14.92 -2.98
C PRO A 41 -0.49 -15.76 -2.04
N PRO A 42 0.11 -16.60 -1.17
CA PRO A 42 -0.65 -17.26 -0.11
C PRO A 42 -1.55 -16.18 0.48
N SER A 43 -2.85 -16.45 0.63
CA SER A 43 -3.80 -15.48 1.18
C SER A 43 -3.24 -15.03 2.53
N MET A 44 -2.42 -13.98 2.53
CA MET A 44 -1.80 -13.47 3.72
C MET A 44 -3.00 -13.10 4.55
N SER A 45 -3.12 -13.74 5.71
CA SER A 45 -4.20 -13.41 6.60
C SER A 45 -4.16 -11.89 6.79
N PHE A 46 -5.33 -11.28 6.92
CA PHE A 46 -5.41 -9.83 7.11
C PHE A 46 -4.43 -9.37 8.20
N LEU A 47 -4.23 -10.19 9.23
CA LEU A 47 -3.29 -9.93 10.32
C LEU A 47 -1.81 -10.05 9.91
N GLU A 48 -1.42 -11.00 9.06
CA GLU A 48 -0.06 -11.05 8.52
C GLU A 48 0.22 -9.84 7.64
N THR A 49 -0.73 -9.41 6.81
CA THR A 49 -0.61 -8.19 6.01
C THR A 49 -0.45 -6.97 6.92
N GLN A 50 -1.29 -6.84 7.96
CA GLN A 50 -1.19 -5.77 8.94
C GLN A 50 0.16 -5.79 9.68
N ARG A 51 0.65 -6.98 10.07
CA ARG A 51 1.95 -7.11 10.74
C ARG A 51 3.12 -6.75 9.84
N ILE A 52 3.09 -7.15 8.56
CA ILE A 52 4.11 -6.81 7.59
C ILE A 52 4.13 -5.29 7.36
N THR A 53 2.96 -4.67 7.21
CA THR A 53 2.88 -3.21 7.10
C THR A 53 3.30 -2.51 8.38
N ALA A 54 2.97 -3.04 9.55
CA ALA A 54 3.33 -2.44 10.83
C ALA A 54 4.84 -2.48 11.05
N MET A 55 5.50 -3.62 10.85
CA MET A 55 6.96 -3.71 10.99
C MET A 55 7.69 -2.81 9.99
N GLN A 56 7.14 -2.68 8.77
CA GLN A 56 7.69 -1.81 7.75
C GLN A 56 7.57 -0.33 8.16
N MET A 57 6.40 0.08 8.68
CA MET A 57 6.17 1.42 9.22
C MET A 57 7.05 1.73 10.43
N GLU A 58 7.32 0.76 11.31
CA GLU A 58 8.22 0.92 12.46
C GLU A 58 9.67 1.19 12.02
N ILE A 59 10.16 0.45 11.03
CA ILE A 59 11.52 0.63 10.49
C ILE A 59 11.66 1.99 9.81
N TYR A 60 10.70 2.39 8.97
CA TYR A 60 10.70 3.71 8.34
C TYR A 60 10.52 4.83 9.36
N GLY A 61 9.72 4.61 10.40
CA GLY A 61 9.56 5.56 11.51
C GLY A 61 10.86 5.79 12.27
N PHE A 62 11.60 4.72 12.60
CA PHE A 62 12.90 4.83 13.25
C PHE A 62 13.94 5.51 12.36
N ALA A 63 14.05 5.10 11.10
CA ALA A 63 14.96 5.72 10.15
C ALA A 63 14.62 7.20 9.93
N GLY A 64 13.33 7.52 9.81
CA GLY A 64 12.81 8.87 9.71
C GLY A 64 13.11 9.71 10.96
N TRP A 65 13.04 9.12 12.16
CA TRP A 65 13.37 9.80 13.41
C TRP A 65 14.86 10.20 13.47
N ILE A 66 15.76 9.26 13.13
CA ILE A 66 17.19 9.55 13.04
C ILE A 66 17.48 10.60 11.97
N ALA A 67 16.90 10.45 10.77
CA ALA A 67 17.04 11.42 9.69
C ALA A 67 16.52 12.81 10.11
N SER A 68 15.40 12.87 10.83
CA SER A 68 14.82 14.11 11.35
C SER A 68 15.76 14.81 12.33
N ILE A 69 16.41 14.06 13.23
CA ILE A 69 17.41 14.61 14.15
C ILE A 69 18.60 15.18 13.39
N VAL A 70 19.13 14.43 12.41
CA VAL A 70 20.27 14.88 11.60
C VAL A 70 19.93 16.15 10.84
N VAL A 71 18.79 16.19 10.15
CA VAL A 71 18.31 17.38 9.43
C VAL A 71 18.10 18.55 10.38
N PHE A 72 17.53 18.32 11.56
CA PHE A 72 17.32 19.35 12.56
C PHE A 72 18.63 19.95 13.08
N VAL A 73 19.63 19.11 13.39
CA VAL A 73 20.96 19.58 13.81
C VAL A 73 21.63 20.36 12.68
N CYS A 74 21.60 19.86 11.44
CA CYS A 74 22.11 20.59 10.27
C CYS A 74 21.41 21.94 10.08
N TYR A 75 20.10 22.00 10.28
CA TYR A 75 19.32 23.23 10.21
C TYR A 75 19.74 24.23 11.28
N LEU A 76 19.93 23.80 12.53
CA LEU A 76 20.41 24.65 13.60
C LEU A 76 21.83 25.15 13.32
N LEU A 77 22.74 24.27 12.87
CA LEU A 77 24.09 24.67 12.48
C LEU A 77 24.05 25.75 11.39
N TRP A 78 23.25 25.56 10.35
CA TRP A 78 23.07 26.59 9.30
C TRP A 78 22.49 27.89 9.85
N ALA A 79 21.51 27.84 10.75
CA ALA A 79 20.86 29.01 11.35
C ALA A 79 21.81 29.82 12.27
N TYR A 80 22.61 29.13 13.07
CA TYR A 80 23.45 29.74 14.11
C TYR A 80 24.89 30.07 13.67
N VAL A 81 25.46 29.35 12.70
CA VAL A 81 26.84 29.62 12.25
C VAL A 81 26.90 30.97 11.53
N PRO A 82 27.85 31.88 11.83
CA PRO A 82 27.97 33.21 11.22
C PRO A 82 28.39 33.18 9.73
N ASP A 83 28.02 34.23 8.98
CA ASP A 83 28.16 34.31 7.51
C ASP A 83 29.62 34.23 7.07
N SER A 84 30.54 34.73 7.91
CA SER A 84 31.98 34.66 7.68
C SER A 84 32.50 33.22 7.56
N ILE A 85 31.92 32.30 8.34
CA ILE A 85 32.32 30.89 8.32
C ILE A 85 31.69 30.22 7.08
N LEU A 86 30.42 30.47 6.76
CA LEU A 86 29.79 29.92 5.55
C LEU A 86 30.49 30.37 4.26
N ALA A 87 30.88 31.65 4.20
CA ALA A 87 31.63 32.21 3.07
C ALA A 87 33.01 31.55 2.93
N SER A 88 33.68 31.21 4.05
CA SER A 88 34.96 30.49 4.02
C SER A 88 34.85 29.04 3.53
N TYR A 89 33.69 28.40 3.73
CA TYR A 89 33.36 27.09 3.18
C TYR A 89 32.88 27.13 1.71
N GLY A 90 32.86 28.31 1.08
CA GLY A 90 32.49 28.48 -0.33
C GLY A 90 30.98 28.52 -0.59
N ILE A 91 30.14 28.61 0.44
CA ILE A 91 28.68 28.71 0.30
C ILE A 91 28.31 30.19 0.23
N THR A 92 28.28 30.75 -0.97
CA THR A 92 27.98 32.18 -1.21
C THR A 92 26.51 32.47 -1.51
N TYR A 93 25.70 31.44 -1.79
CA TYR A 93 24.28 31.58 -2.10
C TYR A 93 23.43 30.76 -1.12
N TYR A 94 22.75 31.46 -0.21
CA TYR A 94 21.69 30.90 0.64
C TYR A 94 20.56 31.93 0.78
N PRO A 95 19.30 31.47 0.96
CA PRO A 95 18.20 32.36 1.26
C PRO A 95 18.47 33.13 2.56
N SER A 96 17.94 34.35 2.68
CA SER A 96 18.19 35.23 3.81
C SER A 96 17.98 34.52 5.16
N ARG A 97 18.83 34.80 6.15
CA ARG A 97 18.73 34.21 7.50
C ARG A 97 17.36 34.38 8.16
N TYR A 98 16.58 35.35 7.71
CA TYR A 98 15.19 35.52 8.14
C TYR A 98 14.37 34.24 8.01
N TRP A 99 14.63 33.41 7.00
CA TRP A 99 13.96 32.12 6.83
C TRP A 99 14.23 31.13 7.96
N ALA A 100 15.37 31.22 8.65
CA ALA A 100 15.66 30.41 9.83
C ALA A 100 14.70 30.71 11.00
N LEU A 101 14.15 31.92 11.07
CA LEU A 101 13.13 32.29 12.06
C LEU A 101 11.71 32.12 11.50
N ALA A 102 11.52 32.41 10.21
CA ALA A 102 10.21 32.35 9.57
C ALA A 102 9.65 30.93 9.52
N VAL A 103 10.48 29.92 9.25
CA VAL A 103 10.05 28.51 9.19
C VAL A 103 9.44 28.03 10.53
N PRO A 104 10.13 28.13 11.68
CA PRO A 104 9.56 27.72 12.96
C PRO A 104 8.36 28.59 13.37
N ALA A 105 8.37 29.89 13.04
CA ALA A 105 7.23 30.77 13.31
C ALA A 105 5.98 30.38 12.50
N MET A 106 6.13 30.10 11.21
CA MET A 106 5.03 29.64 10.35
C MET A 106 4.50 28.28 10.80
N LEU A 107 5.38 27.35 11.20
CA LEU A 107 4.98 26.06 11.74
C LEU A 107 4.17 26.22 13.03
N ALA A 108 4.64 27.04 13.98
CA ALA A 108 3.91 27.33 15.21
C ALA A 108 2.54 27.97 14.95
N MET A 109 2.47 28.96 14.05
CA MET A 109 1.21 29.59 13.65
C MET A 109 0.24 28.60 12.98
N THR A 110 0.75 27.74 12.11
CA THR A 110 -0.05 26.73 11.41
C THR A 110 -0.61 25.70 12.39
N LEU A 111 0.19 25.23 13.36
CA LEU A 111 -0.27 24.30 14.39
C LEU A 111 -1.35 24.92 15.28
N MET A 112 -1.18 26.18 15.68
CA MET A 112 -2.19 26.89 16.46
C MET A 112 -3.49 27.07 15.65
N ALA A 113 -3.39 27.45 14.37
CA ALA A 113 -4.54 27.56 13.49
C ALA A 113 -5.27 26.22 13.31
N LEU A 114 -4.53 25.12 13.10
CA LEU A 114 -5.10 23.77 13.01
C LEU A 114 -5.86 23.38 14.28
N LEU A 115 -5.31 23.70 15.46
CA LEU A 115 -5.96 23.41 16.74
C LEU A 115 -7.27 24.19 16.89
N VAL A 116 -7.28 25.48 16.54
CA VAL A 116 -8.49 26.31 16.56
C VAL A 116 -9.54 25.78 15.59
N VAL A 117 -9.14 25.45 14.37
CA VAL A 117 -10.04 24.87 13.34
C VAL A 117 -10.59 23.53 13.80
N TYR A 118 -9.76 22.68 14.40
CA TYR A 118 -10.18 21.39 14.95
C TYR A 118 -11.23 21.56 16.05
N ILE A 119 -11.03 22.50 16.99
CA ILE A 119 -12.02 22.81 18.02
C ILE A 119 -13.31 23.34 17.39
N ALA A 120 -13.22 24.25 16.42
CA ALA A 120 -14.39 24.80 15.73
C ALA A 120 -15.20 23.72 15.01
N ILE A 121 -14.53 22.80 14.31
CA ILE A 121 -15.18 21.65 13.64
C ILE A 121 -15.83 20.74 14.68
N ASN A 122 -15.14 20.45 15.79
CA ASN A 122 -15.71 19.64 16.88
C ASN A 122 -16.95 20.30 17.47
N TRP A 123 -16.95 21.62 17.69
CA TRP A 123 -18.12 22.34 18.19
C TRP A 123 -19.29 22.32 17.22
N VAL A 124 -19.05 22.46 15.92
CA VAL A 124 -20.09 22.35 14.89
C VAL A 124 -20.62 20.91 14.78
N SER A 125 -19.76 19.92 15.01
CA SER A 125 -20.10 18.50 14.86
C SER A 125 -20.67 17.86 16.14
N THR A 126 -20.58 18.53 17.30
CA THR A 126 -21.11 18.01 18.56
C THR A 126 -22.61 18.28 18.64
N ALA A 127 -23.40 17.23 18.89
CA ALA A 127 -24.83 17.38 19.17
C ALA A 127 -25.04 18.25 20.43
N PRO A 128 -26.06 19.13 20.48
CA PRO A 128 -26.33 19.91 21.67
C PRO A 128 -26.52 19.00 22.89
N LEU A 129 -25.97 19.41 24.04
CA LEU A 129 -26.08 18.69 25.32
C LEU A 129 -27.54 18.41 25.73
N ASP A 130 -28.49 19.11 25.11
CA ASP A 130 -29.95 19.00 25.28
C ASP A 130 -30.64 18.06 24.26
N SER A 131 -29.90 17.26 23.50
CA SER A 131 -30.54 16.31 22.58
C SER A 131 -31.34 15.26 23.36
N TYR A 132 -32.67 15.26 23.19
CA TYR A 132 -33.63 14.30 23.75
C TYR A 132 -33.30 12.81 23.48
N ASN A 133 -32.31 12.53 22.64
CA ASN A 133 -31.84 11.17 22.33
C ASN A 133 -31.07 10.52 23.49
N THR A 134 -30.45 11.31 24.38
CA THR A 134 -29.72 10.78 25.54
C THR A 134 -30.67 10.31 26.65
N ILE A 135 -31.86 10.91 26.76
CA ILE A 135 -32.85 10.61 27.82
C ILE A 135 -33.67 9.35 27.50
N ARG A 136 -33.81 8.96 26.22
CA ARG A 136 -34.65 7.82 25.82
C ARG A 136 -34.02 6.44 26.05
N VAL A 137 -32.70 6.36 26.22
CA VAL A 137 -32.00 5.07 26.43
C VAL A 137 -32.33 4.43 27.78
N HIS A 138 -32.67 5.21 28.81
CA HIS A 138 -32.97 4.67 30.14
C HIS A 138 -34.43 4.18 30.31
N ASN A 139 -35.35 4.49 29.40
CA ASN A 139 -36.79 4.25 29.62
C ASN A 139 -37.35 2.97 28.95
N HIS A 140 -36.50 2.13 28.37
CA HIS A 140 -36.92 0.92 27.64
C HIS A 140 -36.53 -0.41 28.30
N THR A 141 -35.98 -0.40 29.52
CA THR A 141 -35.47 -1.62 30.19
C THR A 141 -36.36 -2.15 31.32
N ASP A 142 -37.50 -1.51 31.62
CA ASP A 142 -38.40 -1.88 32.74
C ASP A 142 -39.83 -2.29 32.31
N ARG A 143 -39.97 -3.16 31.29
CA ARG A 143 -41.25 -3.84 31.01
C ARG A 143 -41.07 -5.30 30.62
#